data_AF-A0A5M6IN14-F1
#
_entry.id   AF-A0A5M6IN14-F1
#
_cell.length_a   1.000
_cell.length_b   1.000
_cell.length_c   1.000
_cell.angle_alpha   90.00
_cell.angle_beta   90.00
_cell.angle_gamma   90.00
#
_symmetry.space_group_name_H-M   'P 1'
#
loop_
_entity.id
_entity.type
_entity.pdbx_description
1 polymer ?
#
loop_
_entity_poly.entity_id
_entity_poly.type
_entity_poly.pdbx_seq_one_letter_code
_entity_poly.pdbx_strand_id
1 'polypeptide(L)'
;MDRTIVYPGAIPLDTHVLQSQRDAMVGLGALLQAAFGTSTLVDGLACTPTSPASLSVQVGPGSIIALDTVDDSAFGSLAADSSNLVKQGINLGTTALGPLSAPTTAGQSRNYLVQATLGETDGTPVALPYYNAANPGVPYVGPNNSGAAQNTRRPQTVTLGLKAGAAATTGSQATPSADSGYVPLYIITIAYGQTTITAGNIVRHSQAPIIPAKLGAGMVPGFANMQVFTANAAWTVPAGVTRIRARAWGGGGGGGGATGSSSAGGGGGGGAYAEGTYTVTSGQALAITVGSGGTAAAGANGTNGGASSVGSLLTAGGASWGAVGASGLGTYGYGGTATGGQINISGQTGQSGSLIGTAPAGGTGGGAFGSGSAPFVTGTSTGSSGPFPGGGGGGGSSGSGAAVSGGAGAAGLVIIEY
;
A
#
# COMPACT_ATOMS: atom_id res chain seq x y z
N MET A 1 2.64 27.78 14.77
CA MET A 1 2.47 29.05 14.03
C MET A 1 2.63 30.16 15.03
N ASP A 2 3.60 31.03 14.79
CA ASP A 2 3.82 32.21 15.62
C ASP A 2 2.70 33.22 15.36
N ARG A 3 2.43 34.05 16.38
CA ARG A 3 1.35 35.03 16.36
C ARG A 3 1.89 36.34 16.90
N THR A 4 1.94 37.35 16.03
CA THR A 4 2.34 38.71 16.44
C THR A 4 1.25 39.34 17.32
N ILE A 5 1.63 39.87 18.48
CA ILE A 5 0.74 40.59 19.39
C ILE A 5 0.83 42.09 19.08
N VAL A 6 -0.32 42.72 18.82
CA VAL A 6 -0.44 44.17 18.63
C VAL A 6 -1.40 44.74 19.68
N TYR A 7 -1.01 45.83 20.35
CA TYR A 7 -1.77 46.44 21.43
C TYR A 7 -2.62 47.63 20.94
N PRO A 8 -3.75 47.94 21.62
CA PRO A 8 -4.50 49.16 21.36
C PRO A 8 -3.62 50.42 21.51
N GLY A 9 -3.67 51.31 20.52
CA GLY A 9 -2.86 52.53 20.49
C GLY A 9 -1.42 52.36 20.01
N ALA A 10 -0.96 51.13 19.73
CA ALA A 10 0.33 50.91 19.08
C ALA A 10 0.29 51.35 17.61
N ILE A 11 1.39 51.94 17.13
CA ILE A 11 1.54 52.33 15.72
C ILE A 11 1.68 51.04 14.89
N PRO A 12 0.81 50.82 13.88
CA PRO A 12 0.96 49.68 12.97
C PRO A 12 2.26 49.80 12.17
N LEU A 13 3.10 48.78 12.26
CA LEU A 13 4.28 48.63 11.42
C LEU A 13 3.93 47.72 10.23
N ASP A 14 4.55 47.98 9.09
CA ASP A 14 4.48 47.13 7.91
C ASP A 14 5.02 45.71 8.19
N THR A 15 6.05 45.61 9.03
CA THR A 15 6.62 44.33 9.48
C THR A 15 5.60 43.43 10.16
N HIS A 16 4.57 43.96 10.86
CA HIS A 16 3.53 43.12 11.45
C HIS A 16 2.71 42.37 10.39
N VAL A 17 2.41 43.02 9.27
CA VAL A 17 1.66 42.41 8.17
C VAL A 17 2.55 41.39 7.46
N LEU A 18 3.79 41.77 7.16
CA LEU A 18 4.76 40.91 6.48
C LEU A 18 5.07 39.66 7.32
N GLN A 19 5.24 39.80 8.64
CA GLN A 19 5.57 38.69 9.53
C GLN A 19 4.43 37.66 9.57
N SER A 20 3.17 38.12 9.58
CA SER A 20 2.02 37.21 9.55
C SER A 20 1.98 36.33 8.30
N GLN A 21 2.45 36.85 7.15
CA GLN A 21 2.53 36.09 5.90
C GLN A 21 3.66 35.05 5.96
N ARG A 22 4.83 35.45 6.50
CA ARG A 22 5.95 34.54 6.74
C ARG A 22 5.59 33.42 7.72
N ASP A 23 4.94 33.74 8.84
CA ASP A 23 4.54 32.77 9.87
C ASP A 23 3.54 31.74 9.31
N ALA A 24 2.62 32.17 8.44
CA ALA A 24 1.69 31.27 7.76
C ALA A 24 2.41 30.32 6.80
N MET A 25 3.37 30.84 6.01
CA MET A 25 4.21 30.05 5.13
C MET A 25 5.06 29.04 5.90
N VAL A 26 5.69 29.45 7.00
CA VAL A 26 6.48 28.56 7.88
C VAL A 26 5.60 27.46 8.47
N GLY A 27 4.40 27.79 8.93
CA GLY A 27 3.41 26.82 9.41
C GLY A 27 3.01 25.79 8.35
N LEU A 28 2.74 26.24 7.12
CA LEU A 28 2.45 25.37 5.99
C LEU A 28 3.65 24.47 5.66
N GLY A 29 4.86 25.02 5.64
CA GLY A 29 6.07 24.27 5.33
C GLY A 29 6.38 23.17 6.35
N ALA A 30 6.16 23.43 7.64
CA ALA A 30 6.28 22.40 8.68
C ALA A 30 5.28 21.24 8.47
N LEU A 31 4.05 21.55 8.05
CA LEU A 31 3.05 20.53 7.71
C LEU A 31 3.47 19.72 6.47
N LEU A 32 3.93 20.39 5.42
CA LEU A 32 4.40 19.74 4.19
C LEU A 32 5.59 18.81 4.48
N GLN A 33 6.54 19.26 5.29
CA GLN A 33 7.68 18.45 5.71
C GLN A 33 7.25 17.23 6.52
N ALA A 34 6.29 17.37 7.43
CA ALA A 34 5.77 16.24 8.21
C ALA A 34 5.03 15.22 7.33
N ALA A 35 4.35 15.67 6.29
CA ALA A 35 3.57 14.81 5.39
C ALA A 35 4.43 14.13 4.30
N PHE A 36 5.42 14.84 3.75
CA PHE A 36 6.11 14.45 2.52
C PHE A 36 7.64 14.37 2.65
N GLY A 37 8.20 14.77 3.79
CA GLY A 37 9.64 14.89 3.98
C GLY A 37 10.22 16.11 3.26
N THR A 38 11.53 16.09 3.01
CA THR A 38 12.29 17.22 2.44
C THR A 38 12.63 17.06 0.95
N SER A 39 12.24 15.95 0.33
CA SER A 39 12.51 15.68 -1.09
C SER A 39 11.61 16.55 -1.97
N THR A 40 12.12 16.96 -3.14
CA THR A 40 11.30 17.67 -4.12
C THR A 40 10.25 16.73 -4.70
N LEU A 41 8.98 17.14 -4.65
CA LEU A 41 7.82 16.37 -5.08
C LEU A 41 6.86 17.25 -5.88
N VAL A 42 6.09 16.65 -6.78
CA VAL A 42 5.15 17.34 -7.66
C VAL A 42 3.77 16.70 -7.56
N ASP A 43 2.71 17.51 -7.53
CA ASP A 43 1.33 17.05 -7.66
C ASP A 43 0.67 17.71 -8.88
N GLY A 44 -0.09 16.93 -9.66
CA GLY A 44 -0.75 17.41 -10.87
C GLY A 44 0.23 17.69 -12.01
N LEU A 45 0.18 18.92 -12.56
CA LEU A 45 0.99 19.37 -13.71
C LEU A 45 0.90 18.42 -14.91
N ALA A 46 -0.30 17.96 -15.24
CA ALA A 46 -0.51 17.07 -16.39
C ALA A 46 -0.09 17.76 -17.68
N CYS A 47 0.79 17.12 -18.47
CA CYS A 47 1.20 17.63 -19.77
C CYS A 47 0.35 17.01 -20.88
N THR A 48 -0.37 17.86 -21.63
CA THR A 48 -1.29 17.45 -22.70
C THR A 48 -1.02 18.23 -23.99
N PRO A 49 -1.41 17.72 -25.16
CA PRO A 49 -1.41 18.50 -26.40
C PRO A 49 -2.30 19.75 -26.31
N THR A 50 -2.06 20.76 -27.15
CA THR A 50 -3.01 21.85 -27.33
C THR A 50 -4.29 21.41 -28.04
N SER A 51 -5.37 22.16 -27.85
CA SER A 51 -6.60 22.07 -28.64
C SER A 51 -6.97 23.46 -29.18
N PRO A 52 -6.91 23.71 -30.50
CA PRO A 52 -6.50 22.80 -31.58
C PRO A 52 -5.04 22.34 -31.48
N ALA A 53 -4.73 21.18 -32.07
CA ALA A 53 -3.39 20.60 -32.02
C ALA A 53 -2.37 21.50 -32.76
N SER A 54 -1.21 21.71 -32.13
CA SER A 54 -0.11 22.53 -32.64
C SER A 54 1.23 21.94 -32.17
N LEU A 55 2.35 22.55 -32.53
CA LEU A 55 3.65 22.23 -31.95
C LEU A 55 3.84 22.83 -30.55
N SER A 56 2.80 22.94 -29.75
CA SER A 56 2.87 23.36 -28.35
C SER A 56 2.18 22.32 -27.47
N VAL A 57 2.57 22.30 -26.20
CA VAL A 57 1.88 21.52 -25.16
C VAL A 57 1.30 22.45 -24.10
N GLN A 58 0.39 21.91 -23.32
CA GLN A 58 -0.24 22.55 -22.17
C GLN A 58 0.12 21.77 -20.92
N VAL A 59 0.60 22.48 -19.89
CA VAL A 59 0.80 21.91 -18.55
C VAL A 59 -0.32 22.44 -17.68
N GLY A 60 -1.17 21.52 -17.20
CA GLY A 60 -2.31 21.85 -16.35
C GLY A 60 -1.93 22.33 -14.95
N PRO A 61 -2.93 22.61 -14.10
CA PRO A 61 -2.70 23.04 -12.74
C PRO A 61 -2.01 21.95 -11.90
N GLY A 62 -1.31 22.39 -10.86
CA GLY A 62 -0.56 21.53 -9.97
C GLY A 62 0.32 22.30 -9.00
N SER A 63 1.17 21.60 -8.28
CA SER A 63 2.11 22.21 -7.33
C SER A 63 3.44 21.47 -7.32
N ILE A 64 4.48 22.18 -6.88
CA ILE A 64 5.78 21.63 -6.54
C ILE A 64 6.04 21.90 -5.07
N ILE A 65 6.55 20.90 -4.36
CA ILE A 65 7.02 20.99 -2.99
C ILE A 65 8.53 20.80 -3.04
N ALA A 66 9.30 21.70 -2.47
CA ALA A 66 10.77 21.63 -2.49
C ALA A 66 11.34 22.22 -1.19
N LEU A 67 12.51 21.74 -0.79
CA LEU A 67 13.29 22.38 0.26
C LEU A 67 13.96 23.64 -0.30
N ASP A 68 13.79 24.75 0.40
CA ASP A 68 14.42 26.03 0.09
C ASP A 68 14.65 26.81 1.39
N THR A 69 15.10 28.05 1.30
CA THR A 69 15.18 28.98 2.43
C THR A 69 13.85 29.69 2.67
N VAL A 70 13.60 30.14 3.90
CA VAL A 70 12.40 30.94 4.25
C VAL A 70 12.30 32.16 3.34
N ASP A 71 13.35 32.98 3.31
CA ASP A 71 13.47 34.18 2.47
C ASP A 71 14.95 34.40 2.09
N ASP A 72 15.36 34.05 0.87
CA ASP A 72 16.74 34.26 0.39
C ASP A 72 17.12 35.76 0.28
N SER A 73 16.11 36.63 0.13
CA SER A 73 16.26 38.08 0.12
C SER A 73 15.21 38.74 1.02
N ALA A 74 15.46 40.00 1.41
CA ALA A 74 14.53 40.76 2.26
C ALA A 74 13.12 40.78 1.66
N PHE A 75 12.10 40.54 2.50
CA PHE A 75 10.69 40.57 2.10
C PHE A 75 10.07 41.86 2.62
N GLY A 76 10.00 42.88 1.77
CA GLY A 76 9.66 44.25 2.20
C GLY A 76 10.67 44.74 3.24
N SER A 77 10.19 45.12 4.42
CA SER A 77 11.04 45.56 5.55
C SER A 77 11.55 44.43 6.43
N LEU A 78 11.15 43.17 6.19
CA LEU A 78 11.73 42.03 6.88
C LEU A 78 13.06 41.64 6.24
N ALA A 79 14.09 41.43 7.06
CA ALA A 79 15.36 40.89 6.59
C ALA A 79 15.20 39.49 5.99
N ALA A 80 16.17 39.12 5.15
CA ALA A 80 16.31 37.74 4.65
C ALA A 80 16.43 36.75 5.82
N ASP A 81 15.95 35.53 5.61
CA ASP A 81 16.01 34.41 6.56
C ASP A 81 16.42 33.15 5.79
N SER A 82 17.67 32.72 6.02
CA SER A 82 18.28 31.57 5.36
C SER A 82 17.95 30.22 6.02
N SER A 83 17.02 30.19 6.98
CA SER A 83 16.57 28.95 7.59
C SER A 83 15.91 28.05 6.55
N ASN A 84 16.15 26.74 6.62
CA ASN A 84 15.54 25.78 5.71
C ASN A 84 14.03 25.65 5.96
N LEU A 85 13.24 25.67 4.90
CA LEU A 85 11.80 25.45 4.91
C LEU A 85 11.37 24.66 3.68
N VAL A 86 10.50 23.67 3.87
CA VAL A 86 9.81 23.04 2.73
C VAL A 86 8.73 24.00 2.23
N LYS A 87 8.84 24.47 0.99
CA LYS A 87 7.94 25.45 0.38
C LYS A 87 7.09 24.83 -0.72
N GLN A 88 5.95 25.44 -0.99
CA GLN A 88 5.04 25.00 -2.05
C GLN A 88 4.92 26.09 -3.12
N GLY A 89 5.30 25.74 -4.35
CA GLY A 89 5.00 26.52 -5.54
C GLY A 89 3.71 26.03 -6.18
N ILE A 90 2.85 26.95 -6.62
CA ILE A 90 1.57 26.59 -7.24
C ILE A 90 1.50 27.03 -8.70
N ASN A 91 0.87 26.21 -9.53
CA ASN A 91 0.38 26.56 -10.85
C ASN A 91 -1.15 26.39 -10.85
N LEU A 92 -1.89 27.50 -10.79
CA LEU A 92 -3.34 27.46 -10.65
C LEU A 92 -4.07 27.29 -12.00
N GLY A 93 -3.39 27.57 -13.11
CA GLY A 93 -3.97 27.53 -14.45
C GLY A 93 -3.17 26.63 -15.40
N THR A 94 -3.58 26.64 -16.66
CA THR A 94 -2.86 25.94 -17.73
C THR A 94 -1.76 26.84 -18.29
N THR A 95 -0.53 26.33 -18.34
CA THR A 95 0.63 27.01 -18.94
C THR A 95 0.95 26.38 -20.29
N ALA A 96 0.95 27.17 -21.36
CA ALA A 96 1.38 26.71 -22.67
C ALA A 96 2.91 26.74 -22.79
N LEU A 97 3.52 25.67 -23.31
CA LEU A 97 4.95 25.60 -23.64
C LEU A 97 5.09 25.36 -25.14
N GLY A 98 5.75 26.30 -25.83
CA GLY A 98 6.00 26.24 -27.27
C GLY A 98 5.92 27.61 -27.98
N PRO A 99 6.02 27.62 -29.32
CA PRO A 99 6.09 26.45 -30.20
C PRO A 99 7.44 25.71 -30.12
N LEU A 100 7.38 24.39 -30.15
CA LEU A 100 8.49 23.47 -30.32
C LEU A 100 8.85 23.38 -31.81
N SER A 101 10.12 23.17 -32.12
CA SER A 101 10.59 22.99 -33.50
C SER A 101 10.82 21.53 -33.82
N ALA A 102 10.33 21.08 -34.99
CA ALA A 102 10.68 19.79 -35.57
C ALA A 102 12.14 19.79 -36.10
N PRO A 103 12.82 18.64 -36.16
CA PRO A 103 14.09 18.51 -36.86
C PRO A 103 13.99 18.90 -38.35
N THR A 104 15.11 19.36 -38.92
CA THR A 104 15.21 19.79 -40.32
C THR A 104 15.67 18.68 -41.28
N THR A 105 16.17 17.55 -40.77
CA THR A 105 16.66 16.43 -41.57
C THR A 105 15.70 15.24 -41.52
N ALA A 106 15.35 14.70 -42.69
CA ALA A 106 14.48 13.53 -42.80
C ALA A 106 15.05 12.31 -42.05
N GLY A 107 14.16 11.55 -41.40
CA GLY A 107 14.54 10.39 -40.57
C GLY A 107 14.98 10.72 -39.15
N GLN A 108 15.12 12.01 -38.79
CA GLN A 108 15.48 12.42 -37.43
C GLN A 108 14.28 12.74 -36.55
N SER A 109 14.48 12.56 -35.24
CA SER A 109 13.58 13.00 -34.16
C SER A 109 14.39 13.76 -33.10
N ARG A 110 13.72 14.57 -32.29
CA ARG A 110 14.33 15.18 -31.09
C ARG A 110 13.41 15.08 -29.89
N ASN A 111 14.02 14.92 -28.72
CA ASN A 111 13.31 14.96 -27.44
C ASN A 111 13.38 16.36 -26.85
N TYR A 112 12.29 16.83 -26.28
CA TYR A 112 12.24 17.98 -25.39
C TYR A 112 11.94 17.52 -23.97
N LEU A 113 12.65 18.09 -23.00
CA LEU A 113 12.37 17.90 -21.59
C LEU A 113 11.50 19.05 -21.09
N VAL A 114 10.33 18.72 -20.55
CA VAL A 114 9.57 19.62 -19.67
C VAL A 114 10.11 19.42 -18.26
N GLN A 115 10.51 20.50 -17.62
CA GLN A 115 11.08 20.52 -16.28
C GLN A 115 10.40 21.58 -15.42
N ALA A 116 10.48 21.45 -14.10
CA ALA A 116 9.90 22.40 -13.16
C ALA A 116 10.85 22.71 -11.99
N THR A 117 10.75 23.92 -11.45
CA THR A 117 11.36 24.31 -10.18
C THR A 117 10.38 25.13 -9.36
N LEU A 118 10.60 25.23 -8.05
CA LEU A 118 10.01 26.27 -7.23
C LEU A 118 10.57 27.61 -7.71
N GLY A 119 9.68 28.55 -8.03
CA GLY A 119 10.03 29.91 -8.42
C GLY A 119 9.47 30.92 -7.44
N GLU A 120 10.32 31.83 -7.00
CA GLU A 120 9.97 32.91 -6.11
C GLU A 120 10.72 34.17 -6.54
N THR A 121 9.99 35.15 -7.05
CA THR A 121 10.61 36.38 -7.56
C THR A 121 9.66 37.54 -7.33
N ASP A 122 10.19 38.63 -6.78
CA ASP A 122 9.41 39.84 -6.54
C ASP A 122 8.94 40.46 -7.85
N GLY A 123 7.68 40.90 -7.87
CA GLY A 123 7.12 41.53 -9.04
C GLY A 123 5.89 42.38 -8.74
N THR A 124 5.18 42.73 -9.81
CA THR A 124 4.05 43.65 -9.78
C THR A 124 4.45 45.03 -9.23
N PRO A 125 5.40 45.74 -9.85
CA PRO A 125 5.85 47.04 -9.36
C PRO A 125 4.73 48.08 -9.44
N VAL A 126 4.47 48.79 -8.34
CA VAL A 126 3.47 49.86 -8.25
C VAL A 126 4.08 51.06 -7.51
N ALA A 127 3.79 52.27 -7.97
CA ALA A 127 4.12 53.49 -7.22
C ALA A 127 3.13 53.64 -6.06
N LEU A 128 3.53 53.19 -4.87
CA LEU A 128 2.65 53.12 -3.69
C LEU A 128 2.49 54.49 -3.02
N PRO A 129 1.34 54.78 -2.39
CA PRO A 129 1.20 55.95 -1.54
C PRO A 129 1.98 55.75 -0.22
N TYR A 130 2.73 56.77 0.19
CA TYR A 130 3.49 56.81 1.45
C TYR A 130 2.97 57.94 2.36
N TYR A 131 3.03 57.72 3.68
CA TYR A 131 2.67 58.75 4.64
C TYR A 131 3.60 59.96 4.56
N ASN A 132 3.02 61.14 4.43
CA ASN A 132 3.74 62.40 4.38
C ASN A 132 3.57 63.14 5.71
N ALA A 133 4.58 63.07 6.57
CA ALA A 133 4.55 63.74 7.88
C ALA A 133 4.50 65.27 7.78
N ALA A 134 5.04 65.86 6.69
CA ALA A 134 5.05 67.31 6.50
C ALA A 134 3.71 67.86 5.99
N ASN A 135 2.94 67.06 5.24
CA ASN A 135 1.58 67.40 4.82
C ASN A 135 0.71 66.13 4.76
N PRO A 136 0.07 65.74 5.88
CA PRO A 136 -0.74 64.52 5.94
C PRO A 136 -1.93 64.48 4.99
N GLY A 137 -2.36 65.63 4.44
CA GLY A 137 -3.44 65.71 3.46
C GLY A 137 -3.05 65.25 2.04
N VAL A 138 -1.75 65.08 1.76
CA VAL A 138 -1.24 64.68 0.45
C VAL A 138 -0.19 63.58 0.62
N PRO A 139 -0.52 62.31 0.29
CA PRO A 139 0.45 61.22 0.40
C PRO A 139 1.59 61.42 -0.60
N TYR A 140 2.77 60.94 -0.23
CA TYR A 140 3.86 60.79 -1.18
C TYR A 140 3.55 59.68 -2.18
N VAL A 141 4.10 59.79 -3.38
CA VAL A 141 4.04 58.73 -4.40
C VAL A 141 5.41 58.08 -4.52
N GLY A 142 5.51 56.81 -4.15
CA GLY A 142 6.77 56.09 -3.99
C GLY A 142 7.62 56.59 -2.81
N PRO A 143 8.74 55.90 -2.51
CA PRO A 143 9.62 56.26 -1.41
C PRO A 143 10.14 57.69 -1.57
N ASN A 144 10.11 58.48 -0.50
CA ASN A 144 10.57 59.87 -0.47
C ASN A 144 9.95 60.74 -1.59
N ASN A 145 8.71 60.44 -1.99
CA ASN A 145 7.99 61.13 -3.06
C ASN A 145 8.69 61.09 -4.44
N SER A 146 9.49 60.06 -4.68
CA SER A 146 10.30 59.92 -5.91
C SER A 146 9.52 59.48 -7.15
N GLY A 147 8.29 58.99 -6.99
CA GLY A 147 7.53 58.33 -8.05
C GLY A 147 8.02 56.92 -8.39
N ALA A 148 9.05 56.41 -7.71
CA ALA A 148 9.59 55.07 -7.97
C ALA A 148 8.59 53.98 -7.57
N ALA A 149 8.38 53.02 -8.49
CA ALA A 149 7.55 51.85 -8.23
C ALA A 149 8.32 50.79 -7.45
N GLN A 150 7.62 50.07 -6.57
CA GLN A 150 8.17 48.96 -5.78
C GLN A 150 7.34 47.71 -5.98
N ASN A 151 8.01 46.56 -5.95
CA ASN A 151 7.34 45.26 -6.04
C ASN A 151 6.36 45.07 -4.89
N THR A 152 5.18 44.54 -5.20
CA THR A 152 4.06 44.41 -4.25
C THR A 152 3.69 42.96 -3.94
N ARG A 153 4.36 42.00 -4.59
CA ARG A 153 4.12 40.56 -4.39
C ARG A 153 5.38 39.73 -4.62
N ARG A 154 5.52 38.70 -3.80
CA ARG A 154 6.46 37.57 -3.94
C ARG A 154 5.66 36.26 -4.10
N PRO A 155 5.23 35.89 -5.31
CA PRO A 155 4.46 34.67 -5.51
C PRO A 155 5.37 33.43 -5.46
N GLN A 156 4.88 32.36 -4.82
CA GLN A 156 5.49 31.03 -4.90
C GLN A 156 4.82 30.24 -6.01
N THR A 157 5.55 30.04 -7.10
CA THR A 157 5.00 29.47 -8.34
C THR A 157 5.74 28.21 -8.73
N VAL A 158 5.08 27.37 -9.53
CA VAL A 158 5.80 26.37 -10.32
C VAL A 158 6.38 27.10 -11.54
N THR A 159 7.70 27.21 -11.61
CA THR A 159 8.37 27.71 -12.81
C THR A 159 8.64 26.56 -13.76
N LEU A 160 7.92 26.55 -14.89
CA LEU A 160 8.06 25.54 -15.94
C LEU A 160 9.14 25.95 -16.94
N GLY A 161 10.00 25.00 -17.29
CA GLY A 161 11.02 25.14 -18.32
C GLY A 161 10.85 24.11 -19.42
N LEU A 162 11.26 24.48 -20.62
CA LEU A 162 11.32 23.58 -21.77
C LEU A 162 12.74 23.56 -22.32
N LYS A 163 13.36 22.37 -22.33
CA LYS A 163 14.74 22.19 -22.79
C LYS A 163 14.79 21.29 -24.00
N ALA A 164 15.40 21.78 -25.08
CA ALA A 164 15.49 21.05 -26.33
C ALA A 164 16.72 20.12 -26.35
N GLY A 165 16.53 18.85 -26.69
CA GLY A 165 17.61 17.91 -26.98
C GLY A 165 18.14 18.06 -28.40
N ALA A 166 19.28 17.43 -28.68
CA ALA A 166 19.82 17.31 -30.03
C ALA A 166 18.92 16.43 -30.90
N ALA A 167 18.78 16.79 -32.18
CA ALA A 167 18.14 15.91 -33.15
C ALA A 167 19.09 14.75 -33.49
N ALA A 168 18.53 13.54 -33.60
CA ALA A 168 19.27 12.34 -33.99
C ALA A 168 18.35 11.41 -34.79
N THR A 169 18.90 10.34 -35.36
CA THR A 169 18.12 9.29 -36.00
C THR A 169 16.98 8.85 -35.09
N THR A 170 15.76 8.79 -35.64
CA THR A 170 14.56 8.38 -34.90
C THR A 170 14.79 7.04 -34.18
N GLY A 171 14.59 7.03 -32.87
CA GLY A 171 14.87 5.90 -31.98
C GLY A 171 16.20 5.99 -31.22
N SER A 172 17.10 6.90 -31.60
CA SER A 172 18.41 7.12 -30.94
C SER A 172 18.56 8.51 -30.32
N GLN A 173 17.52 9.34 -30.36
CA GLN A 173 17.56 10.69 -29.79
C GLN A 173 17.66 10.66 -28.26
N ALA A 174 18.56 11.47 -27.71
CA ALA A 174 18.78 11.57 -26.27
C ALA A 174 17.91 12.68 -25.66
N THR A 175 17.33 12.39 -24.49
CA THR A 175 16.66 13.40 -23.67
C THR A 175 17.71 14.25 -22.94
N PRO A 176 17.63 15.60 -23.00
CA PRO A 176 18.55 16.45 -22.24
C PRO A 176 18.31 16.29 -20.73
N SER A 177 19.35 16.45 -19.91
CA SER A 177 19.22 16.46 -18.46
C SER A 177 18.53 17.73 -17.96
N ALA A 178 17.82 17.64 -16.83
CA ALA A 178 17.26 18.80 -16.16
C ALA A 178 18.37 19.80 -15.74
N ASP A 179 18.02 21.08 -15.69
CA ASP A 179 18.91 22.13 -15.21
C ASP A 179 19.10 22.04 -13.68
N SER A 180 20.15 22.66 -13.16
CA SER A 180 20.38 22.72 -11.71
C SER A 180 19.18 23.37 -11.00
N GLY A 181 18.67 22.74 -9.96
CA GLY A 181 17.46 23.16 -9.24
C GLY A 181 16.14 22.72 -9.88
N TYR A 182 16.15 22.20 -11.10
CA TYR A 182 14.96 21.71 -11.78
C TYR A 182 14.78 20.19 -11.61
N VAL A 183 13.53 19.76 -11.54
CA VAL A 183 13.14 18.35 -11.64
C VAL A 183 12.54 18.05 -13.02
N PRO A 184 12.86 16.89 -13.63
CA PRO A 184 12.27 16.51 -14.91
C PRO A 184 10.81 16.08 -14.72
N LEU A 185 9.93 16.42 -15.67
CA LEU A 185 8.51 16.03 -15.64
C LEU A 185 8.11 15.12 -16.81
N TYR A 186 8.26 15.61 -18.04
CA TYR A 186 7.81 14.92 -19.25
C TYR A 186 8.83 15.03 -20.38
N ILE A 187 8.81 14.04 -21.25
CA ILE A 187 9.59 13.97 -22.49
C ILE A 187 8.61 14.10 -23.65
N ILE A 188 8.87 15.03 -24.55
CA ILE A 188 8.09 15.23 -25.77
C ILE A 188 8.96 14.86 -26.96
N THR A 189 8.55 13.87 -27.74
CA THR A 189 9.29 13.45 -28.95
C THR A 189 8.64 14.02 -30.19
N ILE A 190 9.42 14.77 -30.97
CA ILE A 190 8.98 15.37 -32.25
C ILE A 190 9.83 14.83 -33.39
N ALA A 191 9.18 14.28 -34.41
CA ALA A 191 9.81 13.77 -35.62
C ALA A 191 9.95 14.86 -36.70
N TYR A 192 10.82 14.63 -37.68
CA TYR A 192 10.94 15.46 -38.88
C TYR A 192 9.58 15.70 -39.54
N GLY A 193 9.32 16.97 -39.93
CA GLY A 193 8.11 17.36 -40.65
C GLY A 193 6.81 17.34 -39.83
N GLN A 194 6.87 17.00 -38.53
CA GLN A 194 5.72 17.00 -37.65
C GLN A 194 5.22 18.43 -37.40
N THR A 195 3.91 18.65 -37.50
CA THR A 195 3.25 19.97 -37.33
C THR A 195 2.30 20.03 -36.13
N THR A 196 2.04 18.89 -35.48
CA THR A 196 1.16 18.78 -34.30
C THR A 196 1.73 17.79 -33.30
N ILE A 197 1.54 18.04 -32.01
CA ILE A 197 1.85 17.11 -30.93
C ILE A 197 0.57 16.35 -30.57
N THR A 198 0.67 15.04 -30.36
CA THR A 198 -0.42 14.18 -29.89
C THR A 198 -0.08 13.59 -28.52
N ALA A 199 -1.05 12.96 -27.85
CA ALA A 199 -0.81 12.32 -26.56
C ALA A 199 0.30 11.26 -26.62
N GLY A 200 0.42 10.53 -27.74
CA GLY A 200 1.47 9.52 -27.93
C GLY A 200 2.89 10.11 -28.05
N ASN A 201 3.03 11.42 -28.27
CA ASN A 201 4.32 12.09 -28.29
C ASN A 201 4.82 12.48 -26.89
N ILE A 202 3.95 12.43 -25.87
CA ILE A 202 4.23 12.90 -24.51
C ILE A 202 4.37 11.70 -23.59
N VAL A 203 5.53 11.55 -22.96
CA VAL A 203 5.81 10.45 -22.03
C VAL A 203 6.29 11.03 -20.70
N ARG A 204 5.81 10.51 -19.57
CA ARG A 204 6.33 10.90 -18.25
C ARG A 204 7.80 10.52 -18.12
N HIS A 205 8.62 11.42 -17.62
CA HIS A 205 10.03 11.12 -17.35
C HIS A 205 10.13 10.09 -16.21
N SER A 206 11.01 9.10 -16.33
CA SER A 206 11.15 8.01 -15.35
C SER A 206 11.56 8.49 -13.96
N GLN A 207 12.35 9.58 -13.90
CA GLN A 207 12.76 10.24 -12.65
C GLN A 207 11.81 11.36 -12.20
N ALA A 208 10.63 11.51 -12.81
CA ALA A 208 9.71 12.58 -12.42
C ALA A 208 9.14 12.33 -11.01
N PRO A 209 9.34 13.24 -10.04
CA PRO A 209 8.94 13.04 -8.65
C PRO A 209 7.45 13.36 -8.43
N ILE A 210 6.58 12.92 -9.35
CA ILE A 210 5.13 13.13 -9.24
C ILE A 210 4.57 12.16 -8.19
N ILE A 211 3.89 12.71 -7.18
CA ILE A 211 3.25 12.00 -6.09
C ILE A 211 2.26 10.98 -6.69
N PRO A 212 2.48 9.66 -6.53
CA PRO A 212 1.68 8.65 -7.18
C PRO A 212 0.33 8.41 -6.49
N ALA A 213 0.22 8.73 -5.20
CA ALA A 213 -0.99 8.56 -4.41
C ALA A 213 -1.14 9.70 -3.39
N LYS A 214 -2.33 10.29 -3.31
CA LYS A 214 -2.64 11.37 -2.36
C LYS A 214 -3.00 10.77 -0.98
N LEU A 215 -2.78 11.56 0.07
CA LEU A 215 -3.19 11.22 1.45
C LEU A 215 -4.70 10.92 1.45
N GLY A 216 -5.07 9.68 1.81
CA GLY A 216 -6.45 9.20 1.85
C GLY A 216 -6.82 8.11 0.84
N ALA A 217 -6.09 7.95 -0.27
CA ALA A 217 -6.41 6.93 -1.28
C ALA A 217 -5.33 5.84 -1.47
N GLY A 218 -4.10 6.05 -0.98
CA GLY A 218 -3.01 5.09 -1.18
C GLY A 218 -1.94 5.04 -0.10
N MET A 219 -2.17 5.63 1.08
CA MET A 219 -1.28 5.54 2.24
C MET A 219 -1.83 4.59 3.31
N VAL A 220 -2.15 3.35 2.94
CA VAL A 220 -2.20 2.24 3.91
C VAL A 220 -1.04 1.31 3.59
N PRO A 221 0.19 1.60 4.05
CA PRO A 221 1.26 0.62 3.98
C PRO A 221 0.90 -0.54 4.93
N GLY A 222 0.37 -1.63 4.38
CA GLY A 222 0.03 -2.85 5.11
C GLY A 222 -1.49 -3.10 5.22
N PHE A 223 -1.84 -4.12 6.00
CA PHE A 223 -3.23 -4.45 6.34
C PHE A 223 -3.55 -3.82 7.69
N ALA A 224 -4.59 -2.99 7.76
CA ALA A 224 -4.91 -2.23 8.96
C ALA A 224 -5.94 -2.93 9.85
N ASN A 225 -6.70 -3.87 9.29
CA ASN A 225 -7.75 -4.60 9.99
C ASN A 225 -7.54 -6.11 9.87
N MET A 226 -8.09 -6.87 10.81
CA MET A 226 -8.08 -8.33 10.81
C MET A 226 -9.45 -8.86 11.22
N GLN A 227 -9.94 -9.86 10.49
CA GLN A 227 -11.15 -10.60 10.83
C GLN A 227 -10.86 -12.11 10.86
N VAL A 228 -11.35 -12.77 11.90
CA VAL A 228 -11.18 -14.22 12.13
C VAL A 228 -12.54 -14.91 11.97
N PHE A 229 -12.56 -15.99 11.20
CA PHE A 229 -13.76 -16.79 10.94
C PHE A 229 -13.56 -18.21 11.48
N THR A 230 -14.42 -18.57 12.44
CA THR A 230 -14.54 -19.94 13.01
C THR A 230 -15.79 -20.66 12.53
N ALA A 231 -16.58 -20.02 11.68
CA ALA A 231 -17.77 -20.55 11.03
C ALA A 231 -17.91 -19.97 9.62
N ASN A 232 -18.71 -20.64 8.78
CA ASN A 232 -19.00 -20.18 7.43
C ASN A 232 -19.66 -18.80 7.43
N ALA A 233 -19.26 -17.94 6.50
CA ALA A 233 -19.79 -16.59 6.38
C ALA A 233 -19.72 -16.08 4.94
N ALA A 234 -20.55 -15.08 4.62
CA ALA A 234 -20.32 -14.22 3.47
C ALA A 234 -19.60 -12.96 3.98
N TRP A 235 -18.45 -12.64 3.38
CA TRP A 235 -17.68 -11.43 3.73
C TRP A 235 -17.64 -10.47 2.55
N THR A 236 -18.05 -9.23 2.78
CA THR A 236 -18.02 -8.17 1.76
C THR A 236 -16.76 -7.33 1.96
N VAL A 237 -15.96 -7.19 0.91
CA VAL A 237 -14.76 -6.34 0.90
C VAL A 237 -15.14 -4.90 1.26
N PRO A 238 -14.60 -4.32 2.35
CA PRO A 238 -14.94 -2.97 2.78
C PRO A 238 -14.57 -1.89 1.76
N ALA A 239 -15.19 -0.71 1.93
CA ALA A 239 -14.94 0.43 1.06
C ALA A 239 -13.46 0.84 1.08
N GLY A 240 -12.87 1.03 -0.10
CA GLY A 240 -11.48 1.46 -0.26
C GLY A 240 -10.43 0.33 -0.19
N VAL A 241 -10.83 -0.89 0.15
CA VAL A 241 -9.94 -2.06 0.14
C VAL A 241 -9.80 -2.61 -1.28
N THR A 242 -8.56 -2.73 -1.74
CA THR A 242 -8.22 -3.31 -3.07
C THR A 242 -7.26 -4.48 -2.99
N ARG A 243 -6.80 -4.82 -1.78
CA ARG A 243 -5.88 -5.93 -1.52
C ARG A 243 -6.17 -6.53 -0.16
N ILE A 244 -6.12 -7.85 -0.05
CA ILE A 244 -6.23 -8.57 1.21
C ILE A 244 -5.09 -9.57 1.35
N ARG A 245 -4.77 -9.96 2.59
CA ARG A 245 -4.05 -11.20 2.89
C ARG A 245 -5.01 -12.19 3.53
N ALA A 246 -5.08 -13.37 2.94
CA ALA A 246 -5.92 -14.45 3.44
C ALA A 246 -5.05 -15.60 3.93
N ARG A 247 -5.43 -16.18 5.07
CA ARG A 247 -4.84 -17.37 5.67
C ARG A 247 -5.94 -18.37 5.99
N ALA A 248 -5.76 -19.62 5.63
CA ALA A 248 -6.73 -20.67 5.94
C ALA A 248 -6.06 -21.97 6.39
N TRP A 249 -6.70 -22.64 7.34
CA TRP A 249 -6.41 -23.99 7.78
C TRP A 249 -7.61 -24.89 7.46
N GLY A 250 -7.37 -26.02 6.80
CA GLY A 250 -8.40 -27.05 6.62
C GLY A 250 -8.70 -27.77 7.93
N GLY A 251 -9.85 -28.43 8.05
CA GLY A 251 -10.19 -29.25 9.22
C GLY A 251 -9.31 -30.50 9.31
N GLY A 252 -8.97 -30.89 10.55
CA GLY A 252 -8.22 -32.12 10.81
C GLY A 252 -9.12 -33.36 10.70
N GLY A 253 -8.54 -34.50 10.36
CA GLY A 253 -9.26 -35.78 10.31
C GLY A 253 -9.52 -36.33 11.71
N GLY A 254 -10.63 -37.05 11.89
CA GLY A 254 -10.91 -37.77 13.13
C GLY A 254 -10.01 -39.01 13.26
N GLY A 255 -9.57 -39.31 14.48
CA GLY A 255 -8.86 -40.56 14.78
C GLY A 255 -9.78 -41.76 14.80
N GLY A 256 -9.24 -42.92 14.45
CA GLY A 256 -9.97 -44.19 14.50
C GLY A 256 -10.16 -44.68 15.92
N GLY A 257 -11.30 -45.33 16.18
CA GLY A 257 -11.55 -46.06 17.41
C GLY A 257 -10.85 -47.42 17.45
N ALA A 258 -11.08 -48.17 18.52
CA ALA A 258 -10.60 -49.54 18.69
C ALA A 258 -11.78 -50.46 19.03
N THR A 259 -11.81 -51.69 18.51
CA THR A 259 -13.00 -52.58 18.61
C THR A 259 -12.94 -53.57 19.77
N GLY A 260 -11.77 -53.83 20.35
CA GLY A 260 -11.61 -54.89 21.35
C GLY A 260 -10.21 -54.95 21.98
N SER A 261 -9.87 -56.05 22.65
CA SER A 261 -8.59 -56.18 23.37
C SER A 261 -7.39 -56.09 22.41
N SER A 262 -6.31 -55.49 22.89
CA SER A 262 -5.06 -55.31 22.13
C SER A 262 -5.25 -54.62 20.79
N SER A 263 -6.22 -53.70 20.70
CA SER A 263 -6.51 -52.94 19.48
C SER A 263 -6.25 -51.45 19.68
N ALA A 264 -5.77 -50.79 18.62
CA ALA A 264 -5.49 -49.36 18.62
C ALA A 264 -5.86 -48.76 17.27
N GLY A 265 -6.61 -47.66 17.28
CA GLY A 265 -6.91 -46.90 16.06
C GLY A 265 -5.73 -46.06 15.60
N GLY A 266 -5.72 -45.73 14.31
CA GLY A 266 -4.79 -44.75 13.75
C GLY A 266 -5.23 -43.32 14.04
N GLY A 267 -4.27 -42.40 14.12
CA GLY A 267 -4.55 -40.97 14.21
C GLY A 267 -4.99 -40.40 12.87
N GLY A 268 -5.91 -39.44 12.89
CA GLY A 268 -6.31 -38.66 11.72
C GLY A 268 -5.22 -37.66 11.31
N GLY A 269 -5.20 -37.26 10.04
CA GLY A 269 -4.24 -36.29 9.52
C GLY A 269 -4.54 -34.86 9.98
N GLY A 270 -3.55 -33.98 9.89
CA GLY A 270 -3.72 -32.54 10.04
C GLY A 270 -4.22 -31.89 8.75
N GLY A 271 -5.05 -30.86 8.85
CA GLY A 271 -5.52 -30.06 7.73
C GLY A 271 -4.40 -29.25 7.10
N ALA A 272 -4.57 -28.91 5.82
CA ALA A 272 -3.61 -28.11 5.08
C ALA A 272 -3.60 -26.65 5.56
N TYR A 273 -2.61 -25.90 5.10
CA TYR A 273 -2.53 -24.46 5.29
C TYR A 273 -2.25 -23.74 3.96
N ALA A 274 -3.00 -22.68 3.70
CA ALA A 274 -2.81 -21.81 2.55
C ALA A 274 -2.73 -20.35 2.99
N GLU A 275 -1.79 -19.59 2.43
CA GLU A 275 -1.66 -18.15 2.62
C GLU A 275 -1.33 -17.45 1.31
N GLY A 276 -1.90 -16.26 1.10
CA GLY A 276 -1.48 -15.37 0.01
C GLY A 276 -2.06 -13.97 0.11
N THR A 277 -1.49 -13.05 -0.68
CA THR A 277 -2.05 -11.72 -0.92
C THR A 277 -2.79 -11.68 -2.24
N TYR A 278 -4.00 -11.11 -2.25
CA TYR A 278 -4.89 -11.10 -3.41
C TYR A 278 -5.39 -9.69 -3.69
N THR A 279 -5.46 -9.33 -4.97
CA THR A 279 -6.19 -8.15 -5.43
C THR A 279 -7.68 -8.44 -5.36
N VAL A 280 -8.45 -7.52 -4.78
CA VAL A 280 -9.91 -7.61 -4.66
C VAL A 280 -10.55 -6.29 -5.07
N THR A 281 -11.86 -6.30 -5.28
CA THR A 281 -12.63 -5.09 -5.58
C THR A 281 -13.45 -4.69 -4.36
N SER A 282 -13.45 -3.40 -4.01
CA SER A 282 -14.32 -2.83 -2.98
C SER A 282 -15.79 -3.21 -3.23
N GLY A 283 -16.48 -3.75 -2.23
CA GLY A 283 -17.86 -4.23 -2.32
C GLY A 283 -18.03 -5.65 -2.88
N GLN A 284 -16.94 -6.32 -3.28
CA GLN A 284 -16.98 -7.73 -3.71
C GLN A 284 -17.40 -8.63 -2.54
N ALA A 285 -18.35 -9.54 -2.79
CA ALA A 285 -18.71 -10.59 -1.84
C ALA A 285 -17.82 -11.83 -2.03
N LEU A 286 -17.17 -12.26 -0.95
CA LEU A 286 -16.36 -13.48 -0.88
C LEU A 286 -17.04 -14.49 0.06
N ALA A 287 -17.25 -15.71 -0.41
CA ALA A 287 -17.74 -16.80 0.42
C ALA A 287 -16.58 -17.35 1.27
N ILE A 288 -16.75 -17.32 2.59
CA ILE A 288 -15.78 -17.85 3.55
C ILE A 288 -16.27 -19.21 4.02
N THR A 289 -15.51 -20.26 3.72
CA THR A 289 -15.79 -21.62 4.20
C THR A 289 -14.78 -21.98 5.29
N VAL A 290 -15.28 -22.42 6.43
CA VAL A 290 -14.47 -22.98 7.52
C VAL A 290 -14.77 -24.47 7.58
N GLY A 291 -13.78 -25.29 7.27
CA GLY A 291 -13.91 -26.74 7.26
C GLY A 291 -14.18 -27.30 8.64
N SER A 292 -15.15 -28.20 8.76
CA SER A 292 -15.41 -28.92 10.01
C SER A 292 -14.26 -29.86 10.35
N GLY A 293 -14.03 -30.10 11.64
CA GLY A 293 -13.17 -31.20 12.07
C GLY A 293 -13.83 -32.55 11.80
N GLY A 294 -13.02 -33.57 11.53
CA GLY A 294 -13.47 -34.94 11.41
C GLY A 294 -13.95 -35.46 12.77
N THR A 295 -15.12 -36.08 12.80
CA THR A 295 -15.67 -36.73 13.98
C THR A 295 -14.94 -38.04 14.29
N ALA A 296 -14.96 -38.44 15.56
CA ALA A 296 -14.52 -39.75 16.00
C ALA A 296 -15.70 -40.63 16.39
N ALA A 297 -15.48 -41.95 16.39
CA ALA A 297 -16.49 -42.92 16.78
C ALA A 297 -15.86 -44.12 17.49
N ALA A 298 -16.62 -44.72 18.42
CA ALA A 298 -16.20 -45.93 19.13
C ALA A 298 -16.18 -47.14 18.19
N GLY A 299 -15.04 -47.85 18.14
CA GLY A 299 -14.89 -49.05 17.31
C GLY A 299 -15.13 -48.83 15.81
N ALA A 300 -14.93 -47.61 15.30
CA ALA A 300 -15.12 -47.27 13.90
C ALA A 300 -14.03 -46.30 13.41
N ASN A 301 -13.95 -46.10 12.09
CA ASN A 301 -13.07 -45.10 11.50
C ASN A 301 -13.48 -43.70 11.97
N GLY A 302 -12.53 -42.78 12.01
CA GLY A 302 -12.87 -41.35 12.05
C GLY A 302 -13.52 -40.91 10.74
N THR A 303 -13.91 -39.64 10.67
CA THR A 303 -14.32 -39.00 9.41
C THR A 303 -13.29 -37.98 8.92
N ASN A 304 -13.34 -37.67 7.63
CA ASN A 304 -12.45 -36.67 7.04
C ASN A 304 -12.75 -35.28 7.62
N GLY A 305 -11.72 -34.43 7.68
CA GLY A 305 -11.90 -33.00 7.89
C GLY A 305 -12.44 -32.32 6.64
N GLY A 306 -13.19 -31.23 6.83
CA GLY A 306 -13.66 -30.36 5.74
C GLY A 306 -12.58 -29.39 5.28
N ALA A 307 -12.67 -28.93 4.02
CA ALA A 307 -11.80 -27.88 3.51
C ALA A 307 -12.23 -26.48 3.99
N SER A 308 -11.27 -25.58 4.17
CA SER A 308 -11.51 -24.15 4.39
C SER A 308 -11.10 -23.34 3.15
N SER A 309 -11.83 -22.29 2.81
CA SER A 309 -11.56 -21.48 1.61
C SER A 309 -12.00 -20.03 1.74
N VAL A 310 -11.39 -19.18 0.91
CA VAL A 310 -11.79 -17.78 0.70
C VAL A 310 -12.18 -17.64 -0.77
N GLY A 311 -13.46 -17.84 -1.07
CA GLY A 311 -13.98 -17.91 -2.43
C GLY A 311 -13.14 -18.86 -3.30
N SER A 312 -12.71 -18.37 -4.45
CA SER A 312 -11.77 -19.06 -5.35
C SER A 312 -10.30 -18.65 -5.15
N LEU A 313 -9.99 -17.82 -4.15
CA LEU A 313 -8.65 -17.26 -3.95
C LEU A 313 -7.68 -18.30 -3.40
N LEU A 314 -8.09 -19.04 -2.37
CA LEU A 314 -7.33 -20.13 -1.78
C LEU A 314 -8.23 -21.21 -1.21
N THR A 315 -7.69 -22.43 -1.12
CA THR A 315 -8.29 -23.57 -0.44
C THR A 315 -7.26 -24.30 0.39
N ALA A 316 -7.54 -24.45 1.68
CA ALA A 316 -6.81 -25.32 2.59
C ALA A 316 -7.63 -26.59 2.78
N GLY A 317 -7.20 -27.69 2.15
CA GLY A 317 -7.91 -28.97 2.18
C GLY A 317 -7.96 -29.58 3.57
N GLY A 318 -9.09 -30.23 3.88
CA GLY A 318 -9.21 -31.04 5.09
C GLY A 318 -8.39 -32.32 5.00
N ALA A 319 -8.12 -32.93 6.16
CA ALA A 319 -7.31 -34.13 6.25
C ALA A 319 -8.14 -35.43 6.20
N SER A 320 -7.45 -36.54 5.95
CA SER A 320 -8.07 -37.88 5.98
C SER A 320 -8.20 -38.43 7.40
N TRP A 321 -9.20 -39.28 7.61
CA TRP A 321 -9.44 -39.99 8.87
C TRP A 321 -8.36 -41.04 9.22
N GLY A 322 -8.26 -41.38 10.50
CA GLY A 322 -7.49 -42.53 11.01
C GLY A 322 -8.35 -43.79 11.13
N ALA A 323 -7.80 -44.95 10.78
CA ALA A 323 -8.55 -46.20 10.67
C ALA A 323 -8.83 -46.83 12.03
N VAL A 324 -9.93 -47.57 12.11
CA VAL A 324 -10.26 -48.39 13.27
C VAL A 324 -9.20 -49.48 13.48
N GLY A 325 -8.83 -49.70 14.75
CA GLY A 325 -8.14 -50.92 15.15
C GLY A 325 -9.13 -52.07 15.30
N ALA A 326 -9.43 -52.79 14.21
CA ALA A 326 -10.33 -53.95 14.22
C ALA A 326 -9.59 -55.23 14.62
N SER A 327 -9.43 -55.48 15.92
CA SER A 327 -8.58 -56.56 16.45
C SER A 327 -7.13 -56.48 15.94
N GLY A 328 -6.61 -55.25 15.86
CA GLY A 328 -5.29 -54.94 15.31
C GLY A 328 -5.00 -53.44 15.36
N LEU A 329 -4.04 -53.00 14.52
CA LEU A 329 -3.54 -51.64 14.47
C LEU A 329 -4.13 -50.88 13.27
N GLY A 330 -4.87 -49.81 13.54
CA GLY A 330 -5.45 -48.96 12.52
C GLY A 330 -4.38 -48.10 11.83
N THR A 331 -4.49 -47.94 10.52
CA THR A 331 -3.63 -47.07 9.70
C THR A 331 -3.91 -45.59 9.95
N TYR A 332 -2.88 -44.75 9.77
CA TYR A 332 -2.97 -43.30 9.85
C TYR A 332 -3.86 -42.65 8.76
N GLY A 333 -4.32 -41.43 9.05
CA GLY A 333 -4.90 -40.52 8.07
C GLY A 333 -3.86 -39.57 7.46
N TYR A 334 -3.89 -39.41 6.14
CA TYR A 334 -3.07 -38.44 5.41
C TYR A 334 -3.45 -36.99 5.74
N GLY A 335 -2.44 -36.12 5.75
CA GLY A 335 -2.65 -34.69 5.86
C GLY A 335 -3.38 -34.09 4.66
N GLY A 336 -4.09 -32.99 4.88
CA GLY A 336 -4.76 -32.26 3.81
C GLY A 336 -3.78 -31.56 2.86
N THR A 337 -4.23 -31.25 1.64
CA THR A 337 -3.46 -30.51 0.62
C THR A 337 -4.00 -29.09 0.42
N ALA A 338 -3.14 -28.11 0.14
CA ALA A 338 -3.51 -26.71 -0.06
C ALA A 338 -3.29 -26.24 -1.52
N THR A 339 -4.12 -25.32 -2.00
CA THR A 339 -4.02 -24.69 -3.33
C THR A 339 -4.40 -23.22 -3.30
N GLY A 340 -3.99 -22.47 -4.33
CA GLY A 340 -4.33 -21.05 -4.51
C GLY A 340 -3.54 -20.07 -3.64
N GLY A 341 -2.86 -20.57 -2.59
CA GLY A 341 -1.90 -19.79 -1.81
C GLY A 341 -0.65 -19.44 -2.60
N GLN A 342 0.01 -18.35 -2.22
CA GLN A 342 1.43 -18.13 -2.53
C GLN A 342 2.30 -19.05 -1.66
N ILE A 343 1.80 -19.38 -0.47
CA ILE A 343 2.32 -20.43 0.41
C ILE A 343 1.23 -21.51 0.50
N ASN A 344 1.59 -22.75 0.18
CA ASN A 344 0.74 -23.93 0.33
C ASN A 344 1.52 -24.99 1.09
N ILE A 345 1.03 -25.38 2.26
CA ILE A 345 1.67 -26.35 3.15
C ILE A 345 0.67 -27.46 3.41
N SER A 346 1.05 -28.69 3.07
CA SER A 346 0.26 -29.87 3.43
C SER A 346 0.27 -30.09 4.93
N GLY A 347 -0.84 -30.58 5.47
CA GLY A 347 -0.87 -31.02 6.86
C GLY A 347 -0.01 -32.27 7.08
N GLN A 348 0.36 -32.55 8.33
CA GLN A 348 1.10 -33.76 8.66
C GLN A 348 0.16 -34.96 8.66
N THR A 349 0.69 -36.12 8.28
CA THR A 349 -0.01 -37.40 8.39
C THR A 349 -0.06 -37.82 9.86
N GLY A 350 -1.15 -38.47 10.28
CA GLY A 350 -1.21 -39.10 11.61
C GLY A 350 -0.23 -40.27 11.73
N GLN A 351 -0.26 -40.96 12.86
CA GLN A 351 0.48 -42.22 13.03
C GLN A 351 -0.49 -43.39 13.11
N SER A 352 -0.04 -44.57 12.68
CA SER A 352 -0.80 -45.79 12.89
C SER A 352 -0.89 -46.10 14.39
N GLY A 353 -1.91 -46.86 14.79
CA GLY A 353 -1.90 -47.49 16.10
C GLY A 353 -0.65 -48.37 16.25
N SER A 354 -0.18 -48.57 17.48
CA SER A 354 0.97 -49.44 17.77
C SER A 354 0.73 -50.27 19.03
N LEU A 355 1.65 -51.21 19.30
CA LEU A 355 1.75 -51.90 20.58
C LEU A 355 3.06 -51.50 21.25
N ILE A 356 2.99 -51.12 22.53
CA ILE A 356 4.16 -50.93 23.40
C ILE A 356 4.26 -52.20 24.25
N GLY A 357 5.06 -53.16 23.80
CA GLY A 357 4.99 -54.53 24.32
C GLY A 357 3.65 -55.16 23.95
N THR A 358 2.83 -55.50 24.95
CA THR A 358 1.46 -56.00 24.75
C THR A 358 0.38 -54.93 24.93
N ALA A 359 0.76 -53.72 25.38
CA ALA A 359 -0.18 -52.64 25.64
C ALA A 359 -0.50 -51.89 24.33
N PRO A 360 -1.78 -51.75 23.94
CA PRO A 360 -2.15 -50.97 22.77
C PRO A 360 -1.93 -49.48 23.01
N ALA A 361 -1.42 -48.80 21.99
CA ALA A 361 -1.19 -47.37 21.94
C ALA A 361 -1.84 -46.77 20.68
N GLY A 362 -2.79 -45.86 20.87
CA GLY A 362 -3.48 -45.17 19.79
C GLY A 362 -2.52 -44.29 18.99
N GLY A 363 -2.69 -44.21 17.67
CA GLY A 363 -1.82 -43.36 16.83
C GLY A 363 -1.94 -41.88 17.17
N THR A 364 -0.85 -41.12 17.13
CA THR A 364 -0.90 -39.64 17.29
C THR A 364 -1.63 -39.00 16.11
N GLY A 365 -2.43 -37.97 16.36
CA GLY A 365 -3.06 -37.19 15.29
C GLY A 365 -2.06 -36.24 14.63
N GLY A 366 -2.15 -36.05 13.31
CA GLY A 366 -1.22 -35.20 12.55
C GLY A 366 -1.35 -33.72 12.89
N GLY A 367 -0.21 -33.01 12.97
CA GLY A 367 -0.18 -31.56 13.15
C GLY A 367 -0.60 -30.77 11.91
N ALA A 368 -1.15 -29.58 12.12
CA ALA A 368 -1.36 -28.58 11.08
C ALA A 368 -0.25 -27.52 11.14
N PHE A 369 -0.17 -26.62 10.15
CA PHE A 369 0.83 -25.55 10.17
C PHE A 369 0.69 -24.68 11.44
N GLY A 370 1.79 -24.52 12.18
CA GLY A 370 1.82 -23.77 13.44
C GLY A 370 1.35 -24.56 14.67
N SER A 371 1.12 -25.88 14.56
CA SER A 371 0.69 -26.71 15.69
C SER A 371 1.45 -28.03 15.85
N GLY A 372 1.36 -28.58 17.06
CA GLY A 372 1.84 -29.93 17.39
C GLY A 372 0.81 -31.02 17.07
N SER A 373 1.27 -32.27 17.12
CA SER A 373 0.43 -33.47 16.96
C SER A 373 -0.44 -33.72 18.20
N ALA A 374 -1.60 -34.35 18.03
CA ALA A 374 -2.40 -34.82 19.16
C ALA A 374 -1.66 -35.99 19.87
N PRO A 375 -1.56 -36.00 21.20
CA PRO A 375 -0.78 -37.02 21.90
C PRO A 375 -1.43 -38.41 21.78
N PHE A 376 -0.60 -39.44 21.78
CA PHE A 376 -1.06 -40.83 21.81
C PHE A 376 -1.63 -41.18 23.19
N VAL A 377 -2.45 -42.22 23.22
CA VAL A 377 -3.03 -42.78 24.45
C VAL A 377 -2.70 -44.27 24.55
N THR A 378 -2.67 -44.83 25.75
CA THR A 378 -2.33 -46.25 25.99
C THR A 378 -3.38 -46.95 26.85
N GLY A 379 -3.44 -48.28 26.78
CA GLY A 379 -4.36 -49.08 27.58
C GLY A 379 -5.79 -48.99 27.04
N THR A 380 -6.79 -48.79 27.89
CA THR A 380 -8.18 -48.54 27.47
C THR A 380 -8.51 -47.06 27.62
N SER A 381 -8.40 -46.29 26.53
CA SER A 381 -8.55 -44.84 26.53
C SER A 381 -9.10 -44.31 25.20
N THR A 382 -9.88 -43.23 25.28
CA THR A 382 -10.31 -42.46 24.11
C THR A 382 -9.16 -41.66 23.52
N GLY A 383 -9.09 -41.56 22.19
CA GLY A 383 -8.06 -40.75 21.53
C GLY A 383 -8.16 -39.26 21.85
N SER A 384 -7.02 -38.56 21.82
CA SER A 384 -6.94 -37.13 22.09
C SER A 384 -7.50 -36.31 20.93
N SER A 385 -8.30 -35.27 21.21
CA SER A 385 -8.77 -34.35 20.16
C SER A 385 -7.63 -33.51 19.57
N GLY A 386 -7.82 -33.03 18.35
CA GLY A 386 -6.89 -32.11 17.69
C GLY A 386 -6.66 -30.83 18.51
N PRO A 387 -5.41 -30.44 18.84
CA PRO A 387 -5.14 -29.37 19.81
C PRO A 387 -5.17 -27.94 19.24
N PHE A 388 -5.25 -27.76 17.92
CA PHE A 388 -5.19 -26.46 17.23
C PHE A 388 -6.06 -26.52 15.98
N PRO A 389 -6.54 -25.40 15.39
CA PRO A 389 -7.25 -25.44 14.12
C PRO A 389 -6.58 -26.31 13.05
N GLY A 390 -7.35 -27.22 12.49
CA GLY A 390 -6.87 -28.22 11.55
C GLY A 390 -6.07 -29.38 12.15
N GLY A 391 -5.81 -29.44 13.44
CA GLY A 391 -5.12 -30.58 14.07
C GLY A 391 -5.92 -31.88 13.95
N GLY A 392 -5.25 -32.97 13.57
CA GLY A 392 -5.85 -34.30 13.51
C GLY A 392 -6.10 -34.89 14.90
N GLY A 393 -7.16 -35.70 15.04
CA GLY A 393 -7.44 -36.42 16.27
C GLY A 393 -6.60 -37.70 16.43
N GLY A 394 -6.19 -38.03 17.64
CA GLY A 394 -5.47 -39.26 17.95
C GLY A 394 -6.37 -40.50 17.89
N GLY A 395 -5.78 -41.67 17.64
CA GLY A 395 -6.50 -42.94 17.69
C GLY A 395 -6.85 -43.37 19.13
N GLY A 396 -7.92 -44.12 19.30
CA GLY A 396 -8.27 -44.75 20.58
C GLY A 396 -7.45 -46.02 20.83
N SER A 397 -7.28 -46.42 22.08
CA SER A 397 -6.62 -47.68 22.46
C SER A 397 -7.51 -48.51 23.37
N SER A 398 -7.61 -49.83 23.16
CA SER A 398 -8.37 -50.72 24.04
C SER A 398 -7.59 -51.96 24.45
N GLY A 399 -7.30 -52.07 25.75
CA GLY A 399 -6.65 -53.24 26.36
C GLY A 399 -7.63 -54.25 26.97
N SER A 400 -8.92 -53.89 27.11
CA SER A 400 -9.88 -54.61 27.96
C SER A 400 -11.13 -55.12 27.23
N GLY A 401 -11.11 -55.22 25.90
CA GLY A 401 -12.20 -55.81 25.12
C GLY A 401 -13.36 -54.87 24.77
N ALA A 402 -13.42 -53.68 25.38
CA ALA A 402 -14.45 -52.68 25.09
C ALA A 402 -14.10 -51.83 23.86
N ALA A 403 -15.11 -51.45 23.08
CA ALA A 403 -14.92 -50.49 22.00
C ALA A 403 -14.65 -49.09 22.57
N VAL A 404 -13.62 -48.41 22.05
CA VAL A 404 -13.26 -47.04 22.44
C VAL A 404 -13.27 -46.12 21.23
N SER A 405 -13.56 -44.84 21.47
CA SER A 405 -13.52 -43.81 20.43
C SER A 405 -12.09 -43.32 20.18
N GLY A 406 -11.80 -42.93 18.95
CA GLY A 406 -10.70 -42.00 18.68
C GLY A 406 -11.02 -40.59 19.18
N GLY A 407 -10.09 -39.67 18.92
CA GLY A 407 -10.26 -38.25 19.17
C GLY A 407 -10.79 -37.53 17.92
N ALA A 408 -11.61 -36.50 18.13
CA ALA A 408 -12.10 -35.67 17.02
C ALA A 408 -10.97 -34.79 16.47
N GLY A 409 -10.96 -34.59 15.16
CA GLY A 409 -10.15 -33.56 14.53
C GLY A 409 -10.67 -32.17 14.86
N ALA A 410 -9.79 -31.17 14.90
CA ALA A 410 -10.17 -29.79 15.10
C ALA A 410 -10.73 -29.18 13.80
N ALA A 411 -11.69 -28.26 13.94
CA ALA A 411 -12.17 -27.46 12.83
C ALA A 411 -11.05 -26.59 12.24
N GLY A 412 -11.24 -26.16 11.00
CA GLY A 412 -10.38 -25.19 10.33
C GLY A 412 -10.51 -23.78 10.89
N LEU A 413 -9.79 -22.85 10.28
CA LEU A 413 -9.82 -21.43 10.61
C LEU A 413 -9.56 -20.63 9.35
N VAL A 414 -10.21 -19.47 9.20
CA VAL A 414 -9.87 -18.50 8.15
C VAL A 414 -9.60 -17.14 8.80
N ILE A 415 -8.55 -16.46 8.35
CA ILE A 415 -8.19 -15.11 8.76
C ILE A 415 -8.03 -14.24 7.52
N ILE A 416 -8.64 -13.05 7.53
CA ILE A 416 -8.48 -12.03 6.49
C ILE A 416 -7.92 -10.77 7.12
N GLU A 417 -6.85 -10.25 6.53
CA GLU A 417 -6.24 -8.94 6.84
C GLU A 417 -6.45 -8.01 5.64
N TYR A 418 -6.90 -6.76 5.88
CA TYR A 418 -7.28 -5.82 4.82
C TYR A 418 -7.01 -4.35 5.15
#